data_AF-A0A373LRA8-F1
#
_entry.id   AF-A0A373LRA8-F1
#
_cell.length_a   1.000
_cell.length_b   1.000
_cell.length_c   1.000
_cell.angle_alpha   90.00
_cell.angle_beta   90.00
_cell.angle_gamma   90.00
#
_symmetry.space_group_name_H-M   'P 1'
#
loop_
_entity.id
_entity.type
_entity.pdbx_description
1 polymer ?
#
loop_
_entity_poly.entity_id
_entity_poly.type
_entity_poly.pdbx_seq_one_letter_code
_entity_poly.pdbx_strand_id
1 'polypeptide(L)' 'MNKDMDYDALRNDLEDYYGTAMFGGAGMAMGGLSDVESASDDRLIEIAARERINLGKYEK' A
#
# COMPACT_ATOMS: atom_id res chain seq x y z
N MET A 1 12.85 -1.20 -13.03
CA MET A 1 11.57 -0.50 -12.84
C MET A 1 10.55 -1.18 -13.73
N ASN A 2 9.74 -2.07 -13.15
CA ASN A 2 8.68 -2.79 -13.85
C ASN A 2 7.60 -1.78 -14.26
N LYS A 3 7.58 -1.38 -15.53
CA LYS A 3 6.71 -0.32 -16.07
C LYS A 3 5.26 -0.75 -16.28
N ASP A 4 4.96 -2.02 -16.05
CA ASP A 4 3.65 -2.64 -16.32
C ASP A 4 2.76 -2.73 -15.07
N MET A 5 3.08 -2.00 -13.99
CA MET A 5 2.27 -1.99 -12.77
C MET A 5 1.75 -0.58 -12.48
N ASP A 6 0.49 -0.49 -12.09
CA ASP A 6 -0.17 0.74 -11.65
C ASP A 6 0.13 1.02 -10.17
N TYR A 7 1.31 1.58 -9.91
CA TYR A 7 1.74 1.92 -8.55
C TYR A 7 0.91 3.01 -7.90
N ASP A 8 0.29 3.89 -8.69
CA ASP A 8 -0.60 4.94 -8.17
C ASP A 8 -1.88 4.30 -7.61
N ALA A 9 -2.48 3.36 -8.34
CA ALA A 9 -3.62 2.59 -7.85
C ALA A 9 -3.25 1.72 -6.63
N LEU A 10 -2.07 1.11 -6.63
CA LEU A 10 -1.58 0.32 -5.48
C LEU A 10 -1.39 1.19 -4.24
N ARG A 11 -0.78 2.38 -4.39
CA ARG A 11 -0.57 3.31 -3.28
C ARG A 11 -1.91 3.76 -2.69
N ASN A 12 -2.86 4.18 -3.53
CA ASN A 12 -4.18 4.61 -3.07
C ASN A 12 -4.91 3.51 -2.25
N ASP A 13 -4.89 2.26 -2.73
CA ASP A 13 -5.53 1.16 -2.00
C ASP A 13 -4.84 0.87 -0.65
N LEU A 14 -3.50 1.01 -0.60
CA LEU A 14 -2.73 0.85 0.63
C LEU A 14 -3.00 1.99 1.64
N GLU A 15 -3.08 3.23 1.16
CA GLU A 15 -3.46 4.39 1.97
C GLU A 15 -4.87 4.23 2.54
N ASP A 16 -5.83 3.80 1.71
CA ASP A 16 -7.21 3.53 2.14
C ASP A 16 -7.28 2.39 3.17
N TYR A 17 -6.48 1.33 2.99
CA TYR A 17 -6.41 0.21 3.93
C TYR A 17 -5.92 0.67 5.31
N TYR A 18 -4.78 1.37 5.38
CA TYR A 18 -4.24 1.86 6.65
C TYR A 18 -5.07 3.00 7.22
N GLY A 19 -5.62 3.89 6.39
CA GLY A 19 -6.53 4.94 6.81
C GLY A 19 -7.79 4.38 7.47
N THR A 20 -8.40 3.36 6.87
CA THR A 20 -9.56 2.66 7.45
C THR A 20 -9.21 1.98 8.77
N ALA A 21 -8.06 1.28 8.84
CA ALA A 21 -7.58 0.65 10.07
C ALA A 21 -7.30 1.67 11.18
N MET A 22 -6.79 2.85 10.82
CA MET A 22 -6.52 3.96 11.72
C MET A 22 -7.82 4.55 12.30
N PHE A 23 -8.86 4.74 11.48
CA PHE A 23 -10.19 5.13 11.95
C PHE A 23 -10.82 4.08 12.88
N GLY A 24 -10.47 2.80 12.73
CA GLY A 24 -10.87 1.71 13.61
C GLY A 24 -10.18 1.67 14.99
N GLY A 25 -9.28 2.60 15.28
CA GLY A 25 -8.58 2.69 16.57
C GLY A 25 -7.29 1.85 16.65
N ALA A 26 -6.80 1.30 15.54
CA ALA A 26 -5.54 0.56 15.50
C ALA A 26 -4.36 1.54 15.35
N GLY A 27 -3.75 1.96 16.46
CA GLY A 27 -2.58 2.85 16.46
C GLY A 27 -1.37 2.33 15.65
N MET A 28 -1.29 1.03 15.36
CA MET A 28 -0.28 0.45 14.46
C MET A 28 -0.45 0.87 12.99
N ALA A 29 -1.65 1.34 12.59
CA ALA A 29 -1.94 1.76 11.23
C ALA A 29 -1.36 3.14 10.87
N MET A 30 -1.07 4.00 11.85
CA MET A 30 -0.40 5.29 11.61
C MET A 30 1.01 5.10 11.03
N GLY A 31 1.79 4.14 11.56
CA GLY A 31 3.13 3.85 11.04
C GLY A 31 3.10 3.27 9.63
N GLY A 32 2.12 2.40 9.35
CA GLY A 32 1.91 1.83 8.01
C GLY A 32 1.52 2.90 6.97
N LEU A 33 0.67 3.85 7.34
CA LEU A 33 0.26 4.92 6.43
C LEU A 33 1.43 5.83 6.03
N SER A 34 2.22 6.32 7.00
CA SER A 34 3.40 7.15 6.70
C SER A 34 4.48 6.40 5.90
N ASP A 35 4.61 5.09 6.13
CA ASP A 35 5.49 4.23 5.33
C ASP A 35 5.01 4.16 3.87
N VAL A 36 3.70 4.10 3.62
CA VAL A 36 3.11 4.04 2.26
C VAL A 36 3.22 5.38 1.53
N GLU A 37 2.93 6.51 2.20
CA GLU A 37 3.01 7.85 1.60
C GLU A 37 4.41 8.17 1.05
N SER A 38 5.44 7.67 1.72
CA SER A 38 6.85 7.90 1.36
C SER A 38 7.52 6.71 0.66
N ALA A 39 6.80 5.62 0.44
CA ALA A 39 7.34 4.39 -0.16
C ALA A 39 7.73 4.58 -1.63
N SER A 40 8.87 4.00 -2.01
CA SER A 40 9.21 3.72 -3.40
C SER A 40 8.35 2.59 -3.96
N ASP A 41 8.32 2.43 -5.28
CA ASP A 41 7.60 1.36 -5.98
C ASP A 41 7.89 -0.04 -5.42
N ASP A 42 9.17 -0.37 -5.22
CA ASP A 42 9.59 -1.65 -4.64
C ASP A 42 9.07 -1.82 -3.20
N ARG A 43 9.04 -0.72 -2.43
CA ARG A 43 8.54 -0.74 -1.06
C ARG A 43 7.02 -0.90 -1.01
N LEU A 44 6.28 -0.34 -1.96
CA LEU A 44 4.84 -0.57 -2.10
C LEU A 44 4.54 -2.07 -2.36
N ILE A 45 5.35 -2.73 -3.19
CA ILE A 45 5.25 -4.18 -3.44
C ILE A 45 5.47 -4.98 -2.15
N GLU A 46 6.49 -4.64 -1.37
CA GLU A 46 6.76 -5.31 -0.08
C GLU A 46 5.61 -5.15 0.92
N ILE A 47 5.06 -3.94 1.03
CA ILE A 47 3.95 -3.65 1.95
C ILE A 47 2.70 -4.42 1.48
N ALA A 48 2.40 -4.40 0.19
CA ALA A 48 1.28 -5.15 -0.39
C ALA A 48 1.40 -6.66 -0.12
N ALA A 49 2.60 -7.23 -0.27
CA ALA A 49 2.86 -8.63 0.02
C ALA A 49 2.66 -8.96 1.52
N ARG A 50 3.10 -8.06 2.42
CA ARG A 50 2.92 -8.20 3.86
C ARG A 50 1.45 -8.21 4.26
N GLU A 51 0.66 -7.30 3.68
CA GLU A 51 -0.77 -7.16 3.95
C GLU A 51 -1.65 -8.11 3.10
N ARG A 52 -1.02 -8.99 2.31
CA ARG A 52 -1.69 -9.96 1.42
C ARG A 52 -2.62 -9.31 0.38
N ILE A 53 -2.27 -8.11 -0.07
CA ILE A 53 -2.93 -7.44 -1.19
C ILE A 53 -2.51 -8.11 -2.50
N ASN A 54 -3.46 -8.36 -3.38
CA ASN A 54 -3.21 -9.00 -4.66
C ASN A 54 -2.61 -8.01 -5.67
N LEU A 55 -1.30 -8.11 -5.90
CA LEU A 55 -0.57 -7.28 -6.88
C LEU A 55 -1.07 -7.43 -8.31
N GLY A 56 -1.66 -8.59 -8.67
CA GLY A 56 -2.23 -8.82 -9.99
C GLY A 56 -3.41 -7.90 -10.34
N LYS A 57 -4.00 -7.20 -9.36
CA LYS A 57 -5.02 -6.16 -9.61
C LYS A 57 -4.44 -4.94 -10.33
N TYR A 58 -3.13 -4.72 -10.20
CA TYR A 58 -2.45 -3.51 -10.67
C TYR A 58 -1.54 -3.78 -11.86
N GLU A 59 -1.47 -5.01 -12.36
CA GLU A 59 -0.78 -5.31 -13.62
C GLU A 59 -1.56 -4.67 -14.79
N LYS A 60 -0.84 -4.01 -15.72
CA LYS A 60 -1.39 -3.34 -16.91
C LYS A 60 -1.37 -4.23 -18.15
#